data_AF-A0A0D6ES75-F1
#
_entry.id   AF-A0A0D6ES75-F1
#
_cell.length_a   1.000
_cell.length_b   1.000
_cell.length_c   1.000
_cell.angle_alpha   90.00
_cell.angle_beta   90.00
_cell.angle_gamma   90.00
#
_symmetry.space_group_name_H-M   'P 1'
#
loop_
_entity.id
_entity.type
_entity.pdbx_description
1 polymer ?
#
loop_
_entity_poly.entity_id
_entity_poly.type
_entity_poly.pdbx_seq_one_letter_code
_entity_poly.pdbx_strand_id
1 'polypeptide(L)'
;MRSFPPLSQDYISYLSSKLSPATLEQQNAKLSIIGCGDWELIQPYKELLGVPWEFYADPGKKSYEALGMTLRTLDMGKEAPEYMKKGMLGNIFSSILLRLPKDTRKQGAFKMGGIGRRNAGDIKQLGGEFVFDSNNVAVYTHRMENTRGHAPLAELFSAIGLPYDASTAGGAGAA
;
A
#
# COMPACT_ATOMS: atom_id res chain seq x y z
N MET A 1 18.18 8.94 1.65
CA MET A 1 17.05 8.37 0.87
C MET A 1 16.07 7.77 1.83
N ARG A 2 14.84 8.26 1.87
CA ARG A 2 13.74 7.60 2.56
C ARG A 2 12.60 7.61 1.59
N SER A 3 12.43 6.52 0.84
CA SER A 3 11.19 6.24 0.11
C SER A 3 10.02 6.15 1.10
N PHE A 4 8.81 6.20 0.56
CA PHE A 4 7.49 6.00 1.21
C PHE A 4 7.51 5.29 2.58
N PRO A 5 6.73 5.72 3.59
CA PRO A 5 6.81 5.20 4.96
C PRO A 5 6.80 3.66 5.02
N PRO A 6 7.72 3.02 5.77
CA PRO A 6 7.80 1.55 5.87
C PRO A 6 6.48 0.89 6.30
N LEU A 7 5.70 1.55 7.15
CA LEU A 7 4.43 1.03 7.65
C LEU A 7 3.38 0.88 6.55
N SER A 8 3.35 1.79 5.59
CA SER A 8 2.43 1.71 4.46
C SER A 8 2.91 0.70 3.41
N GLN A 9 4.23 0.43 3.31
CA GLN A 9 4.75 -0.70 2.53
C GLN A 9 4.24 -2.03 3.08
N ASP A 10 4.37 -2.24 4.40
CA ASP A 10 3.93 -3.47 5.06
C ASP A 10 2.42 -3.69 4.89
N TYR A 11 1.62 -2.62 5.02
CA TYR A 11 0.18 -2.68 4.83
C TYR A 11 -0.19 -3.06 3.39
N ILE A 12 0.42 -2.44 2.38
CA ILE A 12 0.17 -2.77 0.95
C ILE A 12 0.59 -4.20 0.66
N SER A 13 1.74 -4.65 1.14
CA SER A 13 2.17 -6.05 0.99
C SER A 13 1.19 -7.01 1.66
N TYR A 14 0.68 -6.67 2.85
CA TYR A 14 -0.31 -7.50 3.54
C TYR A 14 -1.64 -7.57 2.78
N LEU A 15 -2.16 -6.43 2.31
CA LEU A 15 -3.35 -6.35 1.46
C LEU A 15 -3.17 -7.20 0.19
N SER A 16 -2.01 -7.08 -0.45
CA SER A 16 -1.69 -7.84 -1.67
C SER A 16 -1.57 -9.35 -1.44
N SER A 17 -1.26 -9.76 -0.22
CA SER A 17 -1.28 -11.18 0.16
C SER A 17 -2.70 -11.71 0.35
N LYS A 18 -3.73 -10.87 0.43
CA LYS A 18 -5.11 -11.27 0.69
C LYS A 18 -6.05 -10.99 -0.47
N LEU A 19 -5.68 -10.04 -1.32
CA LEU A 19 -6.50 -9.54 -2.43
C LEU A 19 -5.74 -9.73 -3.73
N SER A 20 -6.41 -10.29 -4.74
CA SER A 20 -5.85 -10.47 -6.09
C SER A 20 -6.58 -9.61 -7.12
N PRO A 21 -5.94 -9.21 -8.24
CA PRO A 21 -6.62 -8.54 -9.34
C PRO A 21 -7.83 -9.33 -9.86
N ALA A 22 -7.71 -10.66 -9.98
CA ALA A 22 -8.80 -11.53 -10.43
C ALA A 22 -10.03 -11.45 -9.49
N THR A 23 -9.80 -11.36 -8.18
CA THR A 23 -10.88 -11.19 -7.20
C THR A 23 -11.58 -9.85 -7.39
N LEU A 24 -10.83 -8.77 -7.60
CA LEU A 24 -11.41 -7.44 -7.84
C LEU A 24 -12.15 -7.36 -9.18
N GLU A 25 -11.63 -8.00 -10.22
CA GLU A 25 -12.31 -8.10 -11.53
C GLU A 25 -13.65 -8.81 -11.40
N GLN A 26 -13.73 -9.90 -10.64
CA GLN A 26 -15.00 -10.59 -10.35
C GLN A 26 -16.00 -9.71 -9.59
N GLN A 27 -15.52 -8.76 -8.80
CA GLN A 27 -16.34 -7.77 -8.10
C GLN A 27 -16.60 -6.49 -8.90
N ASN A 28 -16.12 -6.42 -10.15
CA ASN A 28 -16.14 -5.20 -10.96
C ASN A 28 -15.55 -3.98 -10.22
N ALA A 29 -14.48 -4.22 -9.45
CA ALA A 29 -13.82 -3.25 -8.60
C ALA A 29 -12.36 -3.02 -9.05
N LYS A 30 -11.77 -1.91 -8.62
CA LYS A 30 -10.36 -1.56 -8.87
C LYS A 30 -9.71 -1.04 -7.59
N LEU A 31 -8.42 -1.32 -7.43
CA LEU A 31 -7.61 -0.81 -6.33
C LEU A 31 -6.54 0.15 -6.85
N SER A 32 -6.59 1.38 -6.36
CA SER A 32 -5.65 2.45 -6.67
C SER A 32 -4.97 2.94 -5.40
N ILE A 33 -3.64 3.09 -5.43
CA ILE A 33 -2.84 3.56 -4.30
C ILE A 33 -2.30 4.96 -4.61
N ILE A 34 -2.55 5.93 -3.73
CA ILE A 34 -2.14 7.32 -3.93
C ILE A 34 -1.10 7.70 -2.88
N GLY A 35 0.11 8.04 -3.31
CA GLY A 35 1.19 8.52 -2.42
C GLY A 35 1.40 10.04 -2.51
N CYS A 36 1.90 10.66 -1.45
CA CYS A 36 2.23 12.09 -1.43
C CYS A 36 3.66 12.42 -1.88
N GLY A 37 4.40 11.44 -2.42
CA GLY A 37 5.74 11.62 -3.00
C GLY A 37 5.71 11.93 -4.50
N ASP A 38 6.85 12.31 -5.04
CA ASP A 38 7.04 12.59 -6.47
C ASP A 38 6.70 11.37 -7.34
N TRP A 39 6.11 11.60 -8.52
CA TRP A 39 5.66 10.53 -9.42
C TRP A 39 6.79 9.63 -9.92
N GLU A 40 8.02 10.17 -10.01
CA GLU A 40 9.21 9.39 -10.40
C GLU A 40 9.52 8.25 -9.40
N LEU A 41 8.96 8.30 -8.20
CA LEU A 41 9.13 7.26 -7.18
C LEU A 41 8.15 6.09 -7.33
N ILE A 42 7.10 6.24 -8.15
CA ILE A 42 6.09 5.21 -8.35
C ILE A 42 6.73 3.93 -8.91
N GLN A 43 7.49 4.03 -10.00
CA GLN A 43 8.05 2.86 -10.65
C GLN A 43 9.05 2.09 -9.76
N PRO A 44 10.03 2.75 -9.11
CA PRO A 44 10.88 2.10 -8.11
C PRO A 44 10.08 1.45 -6.97
N TYR A 45 8.98 2.07 -6.54
CA TYR A 45 8.15 1.55 -5.45
C TYR A 45 7.36 0.31 -5.87
N LYS A 46 6.79 0.30 -7.09
CA LYS A 46 6.15 -0.88 -7.68
C LYS A 46 7.13 -2.04 -7.83
N GLU A 47 8.34 -1.76 -8.32
CA GLU A 47 9.41 -2.76 -8.45
C GLU A 47 9.85 -3.32 -7.08
N LEU A 48 9.92 -2.48 -6.05
CA LEU A 48 10.26 -2.89 -4.68
C LEU A 48 9.19 -3.83 -4.08
N LEU A 49 7.91 -3.47 -4.23
CA LEU A 49 6.82 -4.23 -3.64
C LEU A 49 6.42 -5.46 -4.46
N GLY A 50 6.63 -5.45 -5.77
CA GLY A 50 6.22 -6.54 -6.67
C GLY A 50 4.71 -6.77 -6.70
N VAL A 51 3.92 -5.70 -6.54
CA VAL A 51 2.44 -5.77 -6.45
C VAL A 51 1.78 -5.30 -7.75
N PRO A 52 0.58 -5.83 -8.10
CA PRO A 52 -0.05 -5.58 -9.40
C PRO A 52 -0.87 -4.28 -9.46
N TRP A 53 -0.83 -3.45 -8.40
CA TRP A 53 -1.74 -2.31 -8.25
C TRP A 53 -1.36 -1.09 -9.07
N GLU A 54 -2.35 -0.24 -9.33
CA GLU A 54 -2.15 1.09 -9.89
C GLU A 54 -1.70 2.07 -8.80
N PHE A 55 -0.70 2.88 -9.13
CA PHE A 55 -0.11 3.85 -8.21
C PHE A 55 -0.18 5.24 -8.84
N TYR A 56 -0.55 6.21 -8.02
CA TYR A 56 -0.62 7.62 -8.39
C TYR A 56 0.15 8.46 -7.38
N ALA A 57 0.60 9.63 -7.82
CA ALA A 57 1.28 10.61 -7.01
C ALA A 57 0.42 11.86 -6.86
N ASP A 58 0.25 12.31 -5.62
CA ASP A 58 -0.34 13.58 -5.27
C ASP A 58 0.59 14.36 -4.32
N PRO A 59 1.73 14.90 -4.80
CA PRO A 59 2.64 15.69 -3.98
C PRO A 59 1.97 16.91 -3.35
N GLY A 60 0.96 17.45 -4.05
CA GLY A 60 0.14 18.58 -3.61
C GLY A 60 -0.84 18.22 -2.49
N LYS A 61 -1.09 16.94 -2.22
CA LYS A 61 -2.04 16.43 -1.21
C LYS A 61 -3.48 16.91 -1.41
N LYS A 62 -3.86 17.28 -2.63
CA LYS A 62 -5.23 17.77 -2.94
C LYS A 62 -6.28 16.68 -2.71
N SER A 63 -5.96 15.44 -3.07
CA SER A 63 -6.82 14.29 -2.81
C SER A 63 -6.93 14.01 -1.30
N TYR A 64 -5.84 14.16 -0.56
CA TYR A 64 -5.81 14.00 0.90
C TYR A 64 -6.71 15.03 1.57
N GLU A 65 -6.60 16.30 1.20
CA GLU A 65 -7.44 17.38 1.69
C GLU A 65 -8.92 17.17 1.36
N ALA A 66 -9.24 16.84 0.10
CA ALA A 66 -10.60 16.59 -0.35
C ALA A 66 -11.26 15.41 0.39
N LEU A 67 -10.48 14.39 0.71
CA LEU A 67 -10.92 13.22 1.47
C LEU A 67 -10.81 13.41 2.99
N GLY A 68 -10.43 14.58 3.48
CA GLY A 68 -10.36 14.88 4.91
C GLY A 68 -9.18 14.25 5.66
N MET A 69 -8.16 13.76 4.95
CA MET A 69 -6.91 13.24 5.52
C MET A 69 -5.96 14.40 5.88
N THR A 70 -6.33 15.20 6.88
CA THR A 70 -5.60 16.43 7.26
C THR A 70 -4.63 16.25 8.43
N LEU A 71 -4.66 15.10 9.10
CA LEU A 71 -3.81 14.81 10.26
C LEU A 71 -2.34 14.64 9.84
N ARG A 72 -1.46 15.30 10.61
CA ARG A 72 -0.01 15.23 10.43
C ARG A 72 0.67 14.90 11.74
N THR A 73 1.19 13.68 11.88
CA THR A 73 1.83 13.21 13.11
C THR A 73 2.85 12.11 12.82
N LEU A 74 3.77 11.89 13.76
CA LEU A 74 4.65 10.73 13.79
C LEU A 74 4.28 9.75 14.92
N ASP A 75 3.17 10.00 15.61
CA ASP A 75 2.67 9.11 16.64
C ASP A 75 2.38 7.74 16.02
N MET A 76 2.82 6.69 16.70
CA MET A 76 2.60 5.31 16.27
C MET A 76 1.36 4.69 16.92
N GLY A 77 0.69 5.41 17.83
CA GLY A 77 -0.39 4.85 18.63
C GLY A 77 0.10 3.76 19.58
N LYS A 78 -0.84 3.23 20.37
CA LYS A 78 -0.54 2.23 21.40
C LYS A 78 -0.69 0.79 20.90
N GLU A 79 -1.51 0.58 19.88
CA GLU A 79 -1.90 -0.74 19.41
C GLU A 79 -1.10 -1.15 18.17
N ALA A 80 -0.65 -2.40 18.15
CA ALA A 80 0.01 -2.98 17.00
C ALA A 80 -1.02 -3.67 16.09
N PRO A 81 -1.26 -3.15 14.87
CA PRO A 81 -2.26 -3.67 13.94
C PRO A 81 -1.85 -5.03 13.36
N GLU A 82 -2.81 -5.76 12.80
CA GLU A 82 -2.60 -7.12 12.31
C GLU A 82 -1.51 -7.23 11.23
N TYR A 83 -1.47 -6.28 10.29
CA TYR A 83 -0.50 -6.28 9.19
C TYR A 83 0.96 -6.26 9.71
N MET A 84 1.20 -5.62 10.86
CA MET A 84 2.54 -5.58 11.48
C MET A 84 2.92 -6.91 12.12
N LYS A 85 1.97 -7.68 12.67
CA LYS A 85 2.25 -8.99 13.26
C LYS A 85 2.74 -9.99 12.21
N LYS A 86 2.24 -9.85 10.97
CA LYS A 86 2.63 -10.67 9.82
C LYS A 86 3.74 -10.06 8.97
N GLY A 87 4.14 -8.81 9.22
CA GLY A 87 5.33 -8.18 8.62
C GLY A 87 6.64 -8.93 8.89
N MET A 88 6.67 -9.82 9.89
CA MET A 88 7.76 -10.78 10.09
C MET A 88 7.85 -11.84 8.96
N LEU A 89 6.84 -11.94 8.09
CA LEU A 89 6.87 -12.63 6.80
C LEU A 89 7.53 -11.80 5.67
N GLY A 90 8.18 -10.67 5.98
CA GLY A 90 9.08 -9.95 5.06
C GLY A 90 10.20 -10.83 4.45
N ASN A 91 10.36 -12.05 4.96
CA ASN A 91 11.14 -13.11 4.32
C ASN A 91 10.56 -13.65 3.00
N ILE A 92 9.24 -13.56 2.78
CA ILE A 92 8.59 -14.05 1.54
C ILE A 92 8.84 -13.07 0.39
N PHE A 93 8.71 -11.75 0.59
CA PHE A 93 9.03 -10.78 -0.46
C PHE A 93 10.53 -10.64 -0.72
N SER A 94 11.35 -10.82 0.33
CA SER A 94 12.79 -11.00 0.16
C SER A 94 13.09 -12.17 -0.78
N SER A 95 12.31 -13.27 -0.74
CA SER A 95 12.51 -14.42 -1.64
C SER A 95 12.18 -14.13 -3.11
N ILE A 96 11.16 -13.30 -3.39
CA ILE A 96 10.81 -12.88 -4.77
C ILE A 96 11.86 -11.90 -5.29
N LEU A 97 12.28 -10.93 -4.47
CA LEU A 97 13.36 -10.00 -4.79
C LEU A 97 14.73 -10.70 -4.89
N LEU A 98 14.93 -11.83 -4.19
CA LEU A 98 16.08 -12.74 -4.33
C LEU A 98 16.07 -13.58 -5.60
N ARG A 99 14.88 -13.82 -6.17
CA ARG A 99 14.70 -14.59 -7.41
C ARG A 99 14.84 -13.74 -8.68
N LEU A 100 14.84 -12.41 -8.57
CA LEU A 100 15.16 -11.54 -9.70
C LEU A 100 16.64 -11.68 -10.09
N PRO A 101 16.96 -11.67 -11.40
CA PRO A 101 18.33 -11.73 -11.89
C PRO A 101 19.22 -10.67 -11.20
N LYS A 102 20.49 -11.02 -10.94
CA LYS A 102 21.46 -10.12 -10.30
C LYS A 102 21.58 -8.77 -11.02
N ASP A 103 21.29 -8.75 -12.32
CA ASP A 103 21.33 -7.55 -13.17
C ASP A 103 20.15 -6.60 -12.88
N THR A 104 18.97 -7.14 -12.59
CA THR A 104 17.79 -6.37 -12.14
C THR A 104 18.02 -5.75 -10.76
N ARG A 105 18.70 -6.48 -9.86
CA ARG A 105 19.09 -5.96 -8.53
C ARG A 105 20.07 -4.80 -8.62
N LYS A 106 21.09 -4.91 -9.48
CA LYS A 106 22.04 -3.84 -9.72
C LYS A 106 21.36 -2.62 -10.33
N GLN A 107 20.44 -2.81 -11.28
CA GLN A 107 19.66 -1.70 -11.86
C GLN A 107 18.76 -1.01 -10.85
N GLY A 108 18.08 -1.75 -9.96
CA GLY A 108 17.26 -1.19 -8.89
C GLY A 108 18.09 -0.36 -7.90
N ALA A 109 19.26 -0.86 -7.49
CA ALA A 109 20.18 -0.13 -6.62
C ALA A 109 20.82 1.10 -7.30
N PHE A 110 21.13 1.02 -8.59
CA PHE A 110 21.74 2.12 -9.37
C PHE A 110 20.73 3.22 -9.71
N LYS A 111 19.46 2.87 -10.03
CA LYS A 111 18.35 3.83 -10.16
C LYS A 111 18.07 4.56 -8.85
N MET A 112 18.23 3.87 -7.72
CA MET A 112 18.08 4.47 -6.39
C MET A 112 19.13 5.58 -6.14
N GLY A 113 20.32 5.54 -6.74
CA GLY A 113 21.32 6.61 -6.64
C GLY A 113 20.85 7.97 -7.18
N GLY A 114 19.97 7.98 -8.20
CA GLY A 114 19.34 9.20 -8.74
C GLY A 114 18.12 9.70 -7.97
N ILE A 115 17.62 8.91 -7.00
CA ILE A 115 16.45 9.22 -6.16
C ILE A 115 16.81 10.17 -5.00
N GLY A 116 18.10 10.39 -4.72
CA GLY A 116 18.55 11.22 -3.60
C GLY A 116 18.06 12.68 -3.61
N ARG A 117 17.62 13.21 -4.76
CA ARG A 117 17.07 14.58 -4.91
C ARG A 117 15.54 14.63 -5.01
N ARG A 118 14.85 13.49 -4.93
CA ARG A 118 13.40 13.39 -5.11
C ARG A 118 12.69 13.45 -3.76
N ASN A 119 11.54 14.09 -3.73
CA ASN A 119 10.73 14.21 -2.54
C ASN A 119 9.88 12.95 -2.37
N ALA A 120 10.13 12.19 -1.32
CA ALA A 120 9.36 10.99 -0.99
C ALA A 120 8.01 11.26 -0.33
N GLY A 121 7.66 12.54 -0.17
CA GLY A 121 6.45 13.00 0.48
C GLY A 121 6.68 13.38 1.93
N ASP A 122 5.64 13.93 2.54
CA ASP A 122 5.66 14.31 3.95
C ASP A 122 5.45 13.08 4.83
N ILE A 123 6.49 12.63 5.52
CA ILE A 123 6.43 11.47 6.42
C ILE A 123 5.45 11.64 7.58
N LYS A 124 5.03 12.87 7.90
CA LYS A 124 4.03 13.13 8.93
C LYS A 124 2.61 13.00 8.39
N GLN A 125 2.42 13.11 7.08
CA GLN A 125 1.11 13.06 6.45
C GLN A 125 0.50 11.68 6.67
N LEU A 126 -0.66 11.65 7.32
CA LEU A 126 -1.44 10.42 7.46
C LEU A 126 -2.34 10.20 6.24
N GLY A 127 -2.58 8.92 5.95
CA GLY A 127 -3.44 8.47 4.87
C GLY A 127 -4.76 7.88 5.38
N GLY A 128 -5.32 6.97 4.59
CA GLY A 128 -6.59 6.32 4.87
C GLY A 128 -7.03 5.44 3.70
N GLU A 129 -8.11 4.71 3.92
CA GLU A 129 -8.69 3.77 2.98
C GLU A 129 -10.15 4.16 2.71
N PHE A 130 -10.54 4.11 1.44
CA PHE A 130 -11.87 4.53 0.99
C PHE A 130 -12.40 3.50 0.00
N VAL A 131 -13.70 3.21 0.09
CA VAL A 131 -14.41 2.41 -0.91
C VAL A 131 -15.52 3.28 -1.48
N PHE A 132 -15.54 3.39 -2.81
CA PHE A 132 -16.56 4.11 -3.55
C PHE A 132 -17.40 3.11 -4.34
N ASP A 133 -18.71 3.30 -4.35
CA ASP A 133 -19.60 2.54 -5.22
C ASP A 133 -19.53 3.01 -6.68
N SER A 134 -20.31 2.37 -7.56
CA SER A 134 -20.38 2.74 -8.98
C SER A 134 -20.95 4.14 -9.25
N ASN A 135 -21.57 4.78 -8.26
CA ASN A 135 -22.06 6.15 -8.34
C ASN A 135 -21.06 7.16 -7.75
N ASN A 136 -19.84 6.73 -7.42
CA ASN A 136 -18.80 7.51 -6.75
C ASN A 136 -19.19 7.99 -5.34
N VAL A 137 -20.11 7.28 -4.67
CA VAL A 137 -20.47 7.54 -3.27
C VAL A 137 -19.54 6.74 -2.37
N ALA A 138 -18.95 7.39 -1.38
CA ALA A 138 -18.13 6.71 -0.38
C ALA A 138 -19.03 5.83 0.51
N VAL A 139 -18.89 4.50 0.38
CA VAL A 139 -19.62 3.50 1.19
C VAL A 139 -18.80 3.01 2.38
N TYR A 140 -17.48 3.25 2.36
CA TYR A 140 -16.59 3.05 3.49
C TYR A 140 -15.51 4.13 3.52
N THR A 141 -15.11 4.51 4.71
CA THR A 141 -14.04 5.48 4.92
C THR A 141 -13.33 5.17 6.23
N HIS A 142 -12.02 5.03 6.15
CA HIS A 142 -11.12 4.95 7.28
C HIS A 142 -10.03 5.98 7.12
N ARG A 143 -9.84 6.83 8.12
CA ARG A 143 -8.75 7.81 8.15
C ARG A 143 -7.81 7.40 9.27
N MET A 144 -6.52 7.35 8.96
CA MET A 144 -5.52 6.99 9.95
C MET A 144 -5.47 8.05 11.05
N GLU A 145 -5.55 7.61 12.30
CA GLU A 145 -5.42 8.49 13.48
C GLU A 145 -3.96 8.57 13.99
N ASN A 146 -3.13 7.62 13.56
CA ASN A 146 -1.70 7.54 13.85
C ASN A 146 -0.98 6.83 12.68
N THR A 147 0.35 6.83 12.69
CA THR A 147 1.18 6.27 11.59
C THR A 147 1.01 4.77 11.35
N ARG A 148 0.45 4.01 12.30
CA ARG A 148 0.13 2.58 12.15
C ARG A 148 -1.36 2.32 11.89
N GLY A 149 -2.20 3.35 11.99
CA GLY A 149 -3.66 3.20 12.05
C GLY A 149 -4.33 2.98 10.70
N HIS A 150 -3.78 2.15 9.81
CA HIS A 150 -4.45 1.72 8.58
C HIS A 150 -5.72 0.90 8.89
N ALA A 151 -6.67 0.88 7.95
CA ALA A 151 -7.92 0.16 8.09
C ALA A 151 -7.70 -1.34 8.38
N PRO A 152 -8.52 -1.96 9.24
CA PRO A 152 -8.57 -3.41 9.34
C PRO A 152 -9.01 -4.01 8.00
N LEU A 153 -8.28 -4.99 7.48
CA LEU A 153 -8.64 -5.62 6.19
C LEU A 153 -10.01 -6.29 6.23
N ALA A 154 -10.47 -6.76 7.39
CA ALA A 154 -11.81 -7.33 7.53
C ALA A 154 -12.91 -6.32 7.17
N GLU A 155 -12.76 -5.07 7.62
CA GLU A 155 -13.71 -4.01 7.29
C GLU A 155 -13.63 -3.63 5.82
N LEU A 156 -12.40 -3.52 5.28
CA LEU A 156 -12.19 -3.20 3.87
C LEU A 156 -12.81 -4.26 2.94
N PHE A 157 -12.62 -5.54 3.26
CA PHE A 157 -13.19 -6.66 2.50
C PHE A 157 -14.72 -6.68 2.62
N SER A 158 -15.26 -6.48 3.82
CA SER A 158 -16.70 -6.36 4.02
C SER A 158 -17.29 -5.21 3.19
N ALA A 159 -16.61 -4.07 3.10
CA ALA A 159 -17.04 -2.91 2.34
C ALA A 159 -17.08 -3.15 0.82
N ILE A 160 -16.23 -4.04 0.30
CA ILE A 160 -16.22 -4.45 -1.12
C ILE A 160 -17.00 -5.75 -1.36
N GLY A 161 -17.78 -6.22 -0.39
CA GLY A 161 -18.63 -7.41 -0.52
C GLY A 161 -17.88 -8.74 -0.56
N LEU A 162 -16.65 -8.79 -0.04
CA LEU A 162 -15.83 -10.00 0.00
C LEU A 162 -15.72 -10.59 1.41
N PRO A 163 -15.66 -11.93 1.55
CA PRO A 163 -15.34 -12.56 2.82
C PRO A 163 -13.87 -12.30 3.18
N TYR A 164 -13.62 -12.03 4.46
CA TYR A 164 -12.26 -11.91 4.99
C TYR A 164 -11.87 -13.14 5.80
N ASP A 165 -10.77 -13.78 5.41
CA ASP A 165 -10.15 -14.85 6.19
C ASP A 165 -8.75 -14.42 6.66
N ALA A 166 -8.61 -14.28 7.98
CA ALA A 166 -7.34 -13.92 8.60
C ALA A 166 -6.27 -15.01 8.40
N SER A 167 -6.64 -16.27 8.14
CA SER A 167 -5.73 -17.43 8.12
C SER A 167 -5.06 -17.70 6.76
N THR A 168 -5.66 -17.32 5.63
CA THR A 168 -5.16 -17.66 4.29
C THR A 168 -4.21 -16.60 3.72
N ALA A 169 -2.90 -16.85 3.66
CA ALA A 169 -2.07 -16.11 2.72
C ALA A 169 -2.52 -16.51 1.30
N GLY A 170 -2.99 -15.56 0.51
CA GLY A 170 -3.42 -15.71 -0.88
C GLY A 170 -2.27 -16.25 -1.72
N GLY A 171 -2.15 -17.57 -1.74
CA GLY A 171 -1.40 -18.30 -2.75
C GLY A 171 -2.31 -18.44 -3.96
N ALA A 172 -1.92 -17.84 -5.07
CA ALA A 172 -2.41 -18.26 -6.37
C ALA A 172 -2.06 -19.75 -6.52
N GLY A 173 -3.05 -20.62 -6.39
CA GLY A 173 -2.96 -21.99 -6.82
C GLY A 173 -2.77 -22.01 -8.33
N ALA A 174 -1.67 -22.62 -8.76
CA ALA A 174 -1.39 -22.91 -10.15
C ALA A 174 -2.51 -23.79 -10.73
N ALA A 175 -3.01 -23.39 -11.90
CA ALA A 175 -3.60 -24.27 -12.90
C ALA A 175 -2.80 -24.09 -14.19
#